data_AF-A0A965IB10-F1
#
_entry.id   AF-A0A965IB10-F1
#
_cell.length_a   1.000
_cell.length_b   1.000
_cell.length_c   1.000
_cell.angle_alpha   90.00
_cell.angle_beta   90.00
_cell.angle_gamma   90.00
#
_symmetry.space_group_name_H-M   'P 1'
#
loop_
_entity.id
_entity.type
_entity.pdbx_description
1 polymer ?
#
loop_
_entity_poly.entity_id
_entity_poly.type
_entity_poly.pdbx_seq_one_letter_code
_entity_poly.pdbx_strand_id
1 'polypeptide(L)'
;TGVGRARSGCGAALVGSVDQILSEIHDYMKMGIRAFIFSGYPHMQECEIFGTKVLPQLKTCSLAQEYGRVPNQTPATPLGVGDRR
;
A
#
# COMPACT_ATOMS: atom_id res chain seq x y z
N THR A 1 -2.25 26.16 -2.20
CA THR A 1 -2.75 25.34 -3.32
C THR A 1 -2.68 23.89 -2.89
N GLY A 2 -3.82 23.21 -2.72
CA GLY A 2 -3.85 21.83 -2.19
C GLY A 2 -3.60 20.78 -3.27
N VAL A 3 -3.09 19.62 -2.89
CA VAL A 3 -2.89 18.47 -3.80
C VAL A 3 -4.18 18.10 -4.55
N GLY A 4 -5.35 18.19 -3.89
CA GLY A 4 -6.65 17.92 -4.52
C GLY A 4 -7.06 18.90 -5.62
N ARG A 5 -6.47 20.11 -5.68
CA ARG A 5 -6.66 21.03 -6.83
C ARG A 5 -5.66 20.76 -7.95
N ALA A 6 -4.46 20.30 -7.60
CA ALA A 6 -3.43 19.97 -8.59
C ALA A 6 -3.69 18.61 -9.27
N ARG A 7 -4.41 17.70 -8.60
CA ARG A 7 -4.74 16.36 -9.13
C ARG A 7 -6.19 16.01 -8.85
N SER A 8 -7.00 15.98 -9.91
CA SER A 8 -8.34 15.38 -9.86
C SER A 8 -8.22 13.90 -9.47
N GLY A 9 -9.00 13.45 -8.49
CA GLY A 9 -9.03 12.06 -8.03
C GLY A 9 -8.35 11.79 -6.68
N CYS A 10 -7.60 12.76 -6.13
CA CYS A 10 -7.12 12.66 -4.74
C CYS A 10 -8.25 13.05 -3.78
N GLY A 11 -8.83 12.07 -3.08
CA GLY A 11 -9.85 12.32 -2.05
C GLY A 11 -9.27 13.02 -0.81
N ALA A 12 -8.07 12.61 -0.39
CA ALA A 12 -7.26 13.24 0.65
C ALA A 12 -5.78 12.88 0.45
N ALA A 13 -4.87 13.70 1.00
CA ALA A 13 -3.44 13.42 0.99
C ALA A 13 -2.87 13.61 2.40
N LEU A 14 -2.06 12.64 2.84
CA LEU A 14 -1.31 12.74 4.08
C LEU A 14 0.04 13.40 3.75
N VAL A 15 0.34 14.53 4.39
CA VAL A 15 1.56 15.32 4.12
C VAL A 15 2.20 15.69 5.46
N GLY A 16 3.45 15.26 5.67
CA GLY A 16 4.16 15.47 6.92
C GLY A 16 5.42 14.61 7.03
N SER A 17 6.02 14.59 8.22
CA SER A 17 7.11 13.67 8.56
C SER A 17 6.62 12.22 8.64
N VAL A 18 7.54 11.25 8.59
CA VAL A 18 7.22 9.81 8.73
C VAL A 18 6.38 9.53 9.98
N ASP A 19 6.72 10.15 11.11
CA ASP A 19 6.00 9.97 12.38
C ASP A 19 4.58 10.55 12.35
N GLN A 20 4.40 11.70 11.69
CA GLN A 20 3.07 12.30 11.51
C GLN A 20 2.20 11.42 10.61
N ILE A 21 2.77 10.88 9.53
CA ILE A 21 2.07 9.97 8.63
C ILE A 21 1.68 8.67 9.35
N LEU A 22 2.58 8.08 10.15
CA LEU A 22 2.29 6.88 10.92
C LEU A 22 1.18 7.10 11.95
N SER A 23 1.23 8.23 12.66
CA SER A 23 0.21 8.60 13.66
C SER A 23 -1.18 8.69 13.00
N GLU A 24 -1.25 9.37 11.86
CA GLU A 24 -2.50 9.56 11.12
C GLU A 24 -3.03 8.22 10.55
N ILE A 25 -2.18 7.36 10.01
CA ILE A 25 -2.56 6.01 9.56
C ILE A 25 -3.14 5.21 10.74
N HIS A 26 -2.51 5.24 11.91
CA HIS A 26 -3.02 4.55 13.10
C HIS A 26 -4.37 5.09 13.56
N ASP A 27 -4.61 6.38 13.45
CA ASP A 27 -5.90 6.96 13.81
C ASP A 27 -7.02 6.50 12.86
N TYR A 28 -6.75 6.44 11.54
CA TYR A 28 -7.66 5.78 10.60
C TYR A 28 -7.92 4.30 10.92
N MET A 29 -6.89 3.57 11.35
CA MET A 29 -7.05 2.18 11.78
C MET A 29 -7.93 2.07 13.03
N LYS A 30 -7.76 2.95 14.02
CA LYS A 30 -8.61 3.01 15.23
C LYS A 30 -10.07 3.33 14.88
N MET A 31 -10.30 4.16 13.86
CA MET A 31 -11.64 4.47 13.34
C MET A 31 -12.32 3.29 12.62
N GLY A 32 -11.61 2.19 12.37
CA GLY A 32 -12.19 1.00 11.73
C GLY A 32 -11.73 0.77 10.28
N ILE A 33 -10.90 1.65 9.71
CA ILE A 33 -10.35 1.43 8.36
C ILE A 33 -9.33 0.27 8.43
N ARG A 34 -9.40 -0.65 7.47
CA ARG A 34 -8.58 -1.88 7.45
C ARG A 34 -7.73 -2.05 6.21
N ALA A 35 -8.02 -1.29 5.16
CA ALA A 35 -7.30 -1.33 3.90
C ALA A 35 -7.06 0.09 3.41
N PHE A 36 -5.83 0.35 2.96
CA PHE A 36 -5.42 1.62 2.39
C PHE A 36 -4.87 1.38 0.99
N ILE A 37 -5.30 2.21 0.04
CA ILE A 37 -4.74 2.25 -1.31
C ILE A 37 -4.00 3.57 -1.42
N PHE A 38 -2.67 3.53 -1.20
CA PHE A 38 -1.83 4.71 -1.25
C PHE A 38 -1.30 4.98 -2.67
N SER A 39 -1.07 6.26 -2.96
CA SER A 39 -0.35 6.71 -4.14
C SER A 39 0.45 7.96 -3.80
N GLY A 40 1.70 8.04 -4.25
CA GLY A 40 2.55 9.22 -4.12
C GLY A 40 3.19 9.59 -5.46
N TYR A 41 3.74 10.81 -5.59
CA TYR A 41 4.41 11.29 -6.81
C TYR A 41 5.81 11.85 -6.51
N PRO A 42 6.83 11.50 -7.32
CA PRO A 42 6.83 10.47 -8.36
C PRO A 42 6.68 9.06 -7.79
N HIS A 43 5.93 8.19 -8.47
CA HIS A 43 5.50 6.89 -7.93
C HIS A 43 6.66 6.03 -7.41
N MET A 44 7.73 5.86 -8.19
CA MET A 44 8.84 4.98 -7.80
C MET A 44 9.51 5.45 -6.50
N GLN A 45 9.85 6.73 -6.43
CA GLN A 45 10.55 7.32 -5.28
C GLN A 45 9.68 7.30 -4.02
N GLU A 46 8.40 7.63 -4.15
CA GLU A 46 7.47 7.56 -3.02
C GLU A 46 7.22 6.12 -2.55
N CYS A 47 7.16 5.15 -3.48
CA CYS A 47 7.10 3.74 -3.13
C CYS A 47 8.34 3.27 -2.36
N GLU A 48 9.54 3.70 -2.76
CA GLU A 48 10.78 3.39 -2.04
C GLU A 48 10.80 4.01 -0.64
N ILE A 49 10.43 5.28 -0.51
CA ILE A 49 10.36 5.97 0.79
C ILE A 49 9.33 5.30 1.71
N PHE A 50 8.12 5.05 1.21
CA PHE A 50 7.06 4.41 1.99
C PHE A 50 7.46 2.98 2.39
N GLY A 51 8.00 2.20 1.45
CA GLY A 51 8.42 0.82 1.67
C GLY A 51 9.58 0.69 2.66
N THR A 52 10.46 1.68 2.74
CA THR A 52 11.61 1.66 3.66
C THR A 52 11.32 2.27 5.03
N LYS A 53 10.48 3.31 5.11
CA LYS A 53 10.30 4.09 6.35
C LYS A 53 8.97 3.85 7.06
N VAL A 54 7.88 3.63 6.32
CA VAL A 54 6.52 3.56 6.87
C VAL A 54 6.05 2.11 6.97
N LEU A 55 6.11 1.37 5.86
CA LEU A 55 5.58 0.00 5.77
C LEU A 55 6.14 -0.96 6.84
N PRO A 56 7.45 -0.93 7.21
CA PRO A 56 7.98 -1.83 8.24
C PRO A 56 7.44 -1.56 9.65
N GLN A 57 6.87 -0.39 9.90
CA GLN A 57 6.30 0.00 11.19
C GLN A 57 4.82 -0.43 11.33
N LEU A 58 4.20 -0.88 10.24
CA LEU A 58 2.79 -1.26 10.21
C LEU A 58 2.65 -2.79 10.27
N LYS A 59 1.74 -3.27 11.13
CA LYS A 59 1.33 -4.67 11.09
C LYS A 59 0.45 -4.87 9.84
N THR A 60 0.99 -5.56 8.85
CA THR A 60 0.29 -5.88 7.60
C THR A 60 0.01 -7.37 7.50
N CYS A 61 -0.92 -7.72 6.62
CA CYS A 61 -1.16 -9.11 6.22
C CYS A 61 -1.45 -9.15 4.72
N SER A 62 -1.21 -10.29 4.09
CA SER A 62 -1.75 -10.56 2.77
C SER A 62 -3.12 -11.20 2.93
N LEU A 63 -4.19 -10.49 2.57
CA LEU A 63 -5.55 -11.04 2.64
C LEU A 63 -5.70 -12.32 1.81
N ALA A 64 -4.96 -12.45 0.71
CA ALA A 64 -4.94 -13.69 -0.07
C ALA A 64 -4.36 -14.87 0.73
N GLN A 65 -3.33 -14.63 1.55
CA GLN A 65 -2.76 -15.65 2.44
C GLN A 65 -3.72 -15.95 3.60
N GLU A 66 -4.22 -14.93 4.29
CA GLU A 66 -5.16 -15.08 5.42
C GLU A 66 -6.44 -15.85 5.01
N TYR A 67 -6.92 -15.65 3.79
CA TYR A 67 -8.09 -16.36 3.27
C TYR A 67 -7.77 -17.68 2.55
N GLY A 68 -6.53 -18.16 2.59
CA GLY A 68 -6.14 -19.41 1.93
C GLY A 68 -6.34 -19.41 0.40
N ARG A 69 -6.27 -18.23 -0.22
CA ARG A 69 -6.42 -18.03 -1.68
C ARG A 69 -5.10 -18.07 -2.44
N VAL A 70 -3.98 -18.23 -1.73
CA VAL A 70 -2.66 -18.46 -2.34
C VAL A 70 -2.45 -19.98 -2.45
N PRO A 71 -2.29 -20.53 -3.65
CA PRO A 71 -1.95 -21.94 -3.82
C PRO A 71 -0.61 -22.28 -3.14
N ASN A 72 -0.52 -23.44 -2.48
CA ASN A 72 0.71 -23.91 -1.84
C ASN A 72 1.86 -24.16 -2.84
N GLN A 73 1.52 -24.31 -4.12
CA GLN A 73 2.44 -24.63 -5.20
C GLN A 73 2.09 -23.79 -6.42
N THR A 74 3.06 -23.55 -7.29
CA THR A 74 2.78 -22.83 -8.55
C THR A 74 1.79 -23.65 -9.38
N PRO A 75 0.64 -23.07 -9.78
CA PRO A 75 -0.34 -23.80 -10.59
C PRO A 75 0.24 -24.18 -11.96
N ALA A 76 -0.14 -25.36 -12.46
CA ALA A 76 0.18 -25.83 -13.81
C ALA A 76 -0.65 -25.10 -14.88
N THR A 77 -0.58 -23.77 -14.90
CA THR A 77 -1.22 -22.90 -15.89
C THR A 77 -0.15 -22.23 -16.75
N PRO A 78 -0.45 -21.80 -17.99
CA PRO A 78 0.52 -21.09 -18.81
C PRO A 78 1.14 -19.86 -18.13
N LEU A 79 0.40 -19.20 -17.23
CA LEU A 79 0.89 -18.08 -16.41
C LEU A 79 1.81 -18.51 -15.25
N GLY A 80 1.69 -19.74 -14.76
CA GLY A 80 2.48 -20.29 -13.66
C GLY A 80 3.76 -20.99 -14.12
N VAL A 81 3.68 -21.80 -15.18
CA VAL A 81 4.81 -22.65 -15.66
C VAL A 81 5.49 -22.13 -16.93
N GLY A 82 4.95 -21.09 -17.56
CA GLY A 82 5.53 -20.50 -18.77
C GLY A 82 6.85 -19.78 -18.49
N ASP A 83 7.76 -19.79 -19.46
CA ASP A 83 9.00 -19.03 -19.41
C ASP A 83 8.70 -17.53 -19.26
N ARG A 84 9.22 -16.89 -18.20
CA ARG A 84 9.13 -15.44 -18.03
C ARG A 84 10.12 -14.78 -18.98
N ARG A 85 9.61 -14.02 -19.95
CA ARG A 85 10.40 -13.15 -20.84
C ARG A 85 10.30 -11.70 -20.39
#